data_AF-A0A932EGG7-F1
#
_entry.id   AF-A0A932EGG7-F1
#
_cell.length_a   1.000
_cell.length_b   1.000
_cell.length_c   1.000
_cell.angle_alpha   90.00
_cell.angle_beta   90.00
_cell.angle_gamma   90.00
#
_symmetry.space_group_name_H-M   'P 1'
#
loop_
_entity.id
_entity.type
_entity.pdbx_description
1 polymer ?
#
loop_
_entity_poly.entity_id
_entity_poly.type
_entity_poly.pdbx_seq_one_letter_code
_entity_poly.pdbx_strand_id
1 'polypeptide(L)' 'FALVHVKDMDGTAKHGMVDVGSGVIDFKAIFARRAQAGIRHFFVEHDNPASPFDSIRASFEHLKRLEF' A
#
# COMPACT_ATOMS: atom_id res chain seq x y z
N PHE A 1 13.35 -3.52 9.05
CA PHE A 1 12.15 -3.94 9.81
C PHE A 1 11.47 -5.07 9.08
N ALA A 2 11.08 -6.16 9.75
CA ALA A 2 10.51 -7.33 9.07
C ALA A 2 9.10 -7.10 8.51
N LEU A 3 8.35 -6.16 9.07
CA LEU A 3 6.94 -5.94 8.80
C LEU A 3 6.69 -4.47 8.52
N VAL A 4 5.88 -4.18 7.52
CA VAL A 4 5.47 -2.81 7.17
C VAL A 4 3.97 -2.75 6.95
N HIS A 5 3.40 -1.60 7.33
CA HIS A 5 2.05 -1.23 6.95
C HIS A 5 2.12 -0.54 5.59
N VAL A 6 1.25 -0.96 4.68
CA VAL A 6 1.14 -0.47 3.32
C VAL A 6 -0.13 0.36 3.26
N LYS A 7 0.07 1.68 3.34
CA LYS A 7 -0.94 2.73 3.26
C LYS A 7 -0.66 3.54 2.02
N ASP A 8 -1.67 3.86 1.24
CA ASP A 8 -1.53 4.72 0.06
C ASP A 8 -2.21 6.07 0.27
N MET A 9 -1.72 7.05 -0.45
CA MET A 9 -2.01 8.46 -0.26
C MET A 9 -2.40 9.08 -1.59
N ASP A 10 -3.47 9.87 -1.62
CA ASP A 10 -3.83 10.64 -2.80
C ASP A 10 -2.83 11.76 -3.11
N GLY A 11 -2.86 12.27 -4.33
CA GLY A 11 -2.02 13.38 -4.78
C GLY A 11 -2.54 14.76 -4.41
N THR A 12 -3.59 14.86 -3.57
CA THR A 12 -4.16 16.15 -3.18
C THR A 12 -3.34 16.80 -2.08
N ALA A 13 -3.51 18.11 -1.86
CA ALA A 13 -2.87 18.81 -0.75
C ALA A 13 -3.32 18.30 0.64
N LYS A 14 -4.42 17.54 0.71
CA LYS A 14 -4.91 16.94 1.96
C LYS A 14 -4.28 15.59 2.26
N HIS A 15 -3.62 14.95 1.29
CA HIS A 15 -2.96 13.66 1.45
C HIS A 15 -3.89 12.60 2.07
N GLY A 16 -5.10 12.51 1.50
CA GLY A 16 -6.11 11.57 1.97
C GLY A 16 -5.66 10.13 1.76
N MET A 17 -6.07 9.24 2.66
CA MET A 17 -5.87 7.80 2.45
C MET A 17 -6.79 7.30 1.35
N VAL A 18 -6.23 6.47 0.49
CA VAL A 18 -6.96 5.79 -0.59
C VAL A 18 -6.54 4.32 -0.63
N ASP A 19 -7.29 3.52 -1.38
CA ASP A 19 -6.95 2.12 -1.58
C ASP A 19 -5.55 1.98 -2.19
N VAL A 20 -4.79 0.99 -1.71
CA VAL A 20 -3.42 0.76 -2.19
C VAL A 20 -3.42 0.50 -3.68
N GLY A 21 -2.65 1.32 -4.40
CA GLY A 21 -2.57 1.31 -5.86
C GLY A 21 -3.48 2.33 -6.57
N SER A 22 -4.29 3.06 -5.82
CA SER A 22 -5.09 4.19 -6.33
C SER A 22 -4.49 5.55 -5.96
N GLY A 23 -3.47 5.58 -5.12
CA GLY A 23 -2.75 6.78 -4.72
C GLY A 23 -1.49 7.02 -5.55
N VAL A 24 -0.55 7.74 -4.94
CA VAL A 24 0.66 8.24 -5.61
C VAL A 24 1.96 7.63 -5.07
N ILE A 25 1.89 6.71 -4.11
CA ILE A 25 3.09 6.09 -3.55
C ILE A 25 3.64 5.04 -4.51
N ASP A 26 4.92 5.18 -4.89
CA ASP A 26 5.60 4.23 -5.76
C ASP A 26 6.07 2.99 -4.96
N PHE A 27 5.13 2.09 -4.69
CA PHE A 27 5.43 0.83 -4.01
C PHE A 27 6.39 -0.07 -4.79
N LYS A 28 6.41 0.02 -6.13
CA LYS A 28 7.34 -0.77 -6.94
C LYS A 28 8.77 -0.37 -6.65
N ALA A 29 9.09 0.92 -6.67
CA ALA A 29 10.42 1.41 -6.36
C ALA A 29 10.83 1.13 -4.90
N ILE A 30 9.88 1.25 -3.95
CA ILE A 30 10.13 0.96 -2.53
C ILE A 30 10.42 -0.53 -2.33
N PHE A 31 9.58 -1.42 -2.87
CA PHE A 31 9.68 -2.86 -2.63
C PHE A 31 10.80 -3.54 -3.43
N ALA A 32 11.27 -2.92 -4.52
CA ALA A 32 12.52 -3.31 -5.18
C ALA A 32 13.74 -3.26 -4.22
N ARG A 33 13.66 -2.44 -3.16
CA ARG A 33 14.71 -2.32 -2.12
C ARG A 33 14.41 -3.15 -0.86
N ARG A 34 13.40 -4.03 -0.87
CA ARG A 34 12.95 -4.79 0.32
C ARG A 34 14.06 -5.57 1.02
N ALA A 35 15.00 -6.15 0.25
CA ALA A 35 16.09 -6.96 0.79
C ALA A 35 17.05 -6.09 1.63
N GLN A 36 17.37 -4.89 1.14
CA GLN A 36 18.19 -3.92 1.86
C GLN A 36 17.48 -3.42 3.12
N ALA A 37 16.16 -3.19 3.07
CA ALA A 37 15.37 -2.73 4.20
C ALA A 37 14.98 -3.84 5.20
N GLY A 38 15.23 -5.11 4.84
CA GLY A 38 14.86 -6.29 5.62
C GLY A 38 13.34 -6.53 5.71
N ILE A 39 12.56 -6.06 4.73
CA ILE A 39 11.10 -6.20 4.70
C ILE A 39 10.73 -7.63 4.26
N ARG A 40 9.91 -8.30 5.06
CA ARG A 40 9.44 -9.68 4.81
C ARG A 40 7.92 -9.78 4.72
N HIS A 41 7.20 -8.90 5.39
CA HIS A 41 5.74 -8.93 5.47
C HIS A 41 5.14 -7.55 5.19
N PHE A 42 4.07 -7.54 4.39
CA PHE A 42 3.36 -6.36 3.94
C PHE A 42 1.91 -6.46 4.40
N PHE A 43 1.44 -5.49 5.16
CA PHE A 43 0.08 -5.47 5.70
C PHE A 43 -0.65 -4.25 5.15
N VAL A 44 -1.72 -4.47 4.40
CA VAL A 44 -2.59 -3.37 3.98
C VAL A 44 -3.22 -2.74 5.22
N GLU A 45 -3.19 -1.41 5.28
CA GLU A 45 -3.93 -0.64 6.29
C GLU A 45 -4.63 0.53 5.62
N HIS A 46 -5.91 0.72 5.95
CA HIS A 46 -6.70 1.88 5.60
C HIS A 46 -7.50 2.27 6.84
N ASP A 47 -7.23 3.45 7.42
CA ASP A 47 -7.71 3.82 8.76
C ASP A 47 -9.23 4.03 8.82
N ASN A 48 -9.82 4.60 7.76
CA ASN A 48 -11.26 4.90 7.72
C ASN A 48 -11.88 4.76 6.30
N PRO A 49 -11.85 3.56 5.70
CA PRO A 49 -12.44 3.33 4.38
C PRO A 49 -13.98 3.37 4.44
N ALA A 50 -14.61 3.96 3.43
CA ALA A 50 -16.07 3.98 3.32
C ALA A 50 -16.68 2.57 3.23
N SER A 51 -15.99 1.64 2.56
CA SER A 51 -16.32 0.22 2.51
C SER A 51 -15.08 -0.62 2.83
N PRO A 52 -14.92 -1.09 4.08
CA PRO A 52 -13.71 -1.80 4.51
C PRO A 52 -13.39 -3.06 3.69
N PHE A 53 -14.42 -3.83 3.32
CA PHE A 53 -14.24 -5.07 2.55
C PHE A 53 -13.92 -4.82 1.08
N ASP A 54 -14.45 -3.76 0.48
CA ASP A 54 -14.05 -3.37 -0.88
C ASP A 54 -12.62 -2.84 -0.89
N SER A 55 -12.28 -1.98 0.08
CA SER A 55 -10.96 -1.37 0.21
C SER A 55 -9.85 -2.40 0.39
N ILE A 56 -10.02 -3.34 1.32
CA ILE A 56 -9.02 -4.39 1.57
C ILE A 56 -8.85 -5.30 0.35
N ARG A 57 -9.94 -5.61 -0.36
CA ARG A 57 -9.91 -6.44 -1.57
C ARG A 57 -9.16 -5.73 -2.70
N ALA A 58 -9.49 -4.48 -2.99
CA ALA A 58 -8.84 -3.70 -4.03
C ALA A 58 -7.33 -3.55 -3.76
N SER A 59 -6.98 -3.19 -2.52
CA SER A 59 -5.60 -3.04 -2.06
C SER A 59 -4.79 -4.33 -2.15
N PHE A 60 -5.36 -5.45 -1.68
CA PHE A 60 -4.73 -6.77 -1.78
C PHE A 60 -4.51 -7.19 -3.24
N GLU A 61 -5.53 -7.01 -4.08
CA GLU A 61 -5.48 -7.38 -5.50
C GLU A 61 -4.44 -6.55 -6.26
N HIS A 62 -4.27 -5.27 -5.93
CA HIS A 62 -3.18 -4.46 -6.48
C HIS A 62 -1.81 -5.04 -6.09
N LEU A 63 -1.56 -5.23 -4.79
CA LEU A 63 -0.28 -5.73 -4.28
C LEU A 63 0.06 -7.13 -4.79
N LYS A 64 -0.93 -8.01 -4.92
CA LYS A 64 -0.76 -9.37 -5.44
C LYS A 64 -0.28 -9.40 -6.89
N ARG A 65 -0.64 -8.39 -7.69
CA ARG A 65 -0.21 -8.27 -9.10
C ARG A 65 1.03 -7.41 -9.29
N LEU A 66 1.52 -6.76 -8.24
CA LEU A 66 2.64 -5.83 -8.32
C LEU A 66 3.97 -6.60 -8.45
N GLU A 67 4.70 -6.34 -9.54
CA GLU A 67 6.03 -6.93 -9.79
C GLU A 67 7.15 -5.92 -9.47
N PHE A 68 8.13 -6.32 -8.64
CA PHE A 68 9.22 -5.47 -8.13
C PHE A 68 10.49 -6.23 -7.70
#